data_AF-A0A0D3KRN8-F1
#
_entry.id   AF-A0A0D3KRN8-F1
#
_cell.length_a   1.000
_cell.length_b   1.000
_cell.length_c   1.000
_cell.angle_alpha   90.00
_cell.angle_beta   90.00
_cell.angle_gamma   90.00
#
_symmetry.space_group_name_H-M   'P 1'
#
loop_
_entity.id
_entity.type
_entity.pdbx_description
1 polymer ?
#
loop_
_entity_poly.entity_id
_entity_poly.type
_entity_poly.pdbx_seq_one_letter_code
_entity_poly.pdbx_strand_id
1 'polypeptide(L)'
;MRVAPPLLHSRPLLAVRGSAPAHAAVMLSPAAVPFDAPTDWFVYGHLHFILALPTLTLLSLSPPLQRAAPVQKQAAYAFIAFIVVVGVVQSFIWDSYGASLGIWEFNPAKCTLRESIPLPVEEAPPATLAPPRCGRVSPASAAGGWALALSPDDSVKCLGLVALAFSPVWLVIWSIGSSFVLRHADRITWGWFAPGVTTVLIDCLGQQQGVWRFPPAFLSGIGSGYLKLDIFLVYMVSTFAVTGTGAVILAAAEELLARRSALGEPPPESLLEVASYIWSSCRASSLSVGGEAEALSYEGSEVAAAAASG
;
A
#
# COMPACT_ATOMS: atom_id res chain seq x y z
N MET A 1 81.24 3.35 -21.68
CA MET A 1 80.36 2.41 -22.39
C MET A 1 78.93 2.72 -21.97
N ARG A 2 78.11 3.28 -22.87
CA ARG A 2 76.75 3.75 -22.57
C ARG A 2 75.79 2.56 -22.65
N VAL A 3 75.09 2.28 -21.55
CA VAL A 3 74.01 1.28 -21.48
C VAL A 3 72.73 1.95 -21.95
N ALA A 4 72.17 1.47 -23.06
CA ALA A 4 70.88 1.91 -23.58
C ALA A 4 69.74 1.28 -22.75
N PRO A 5 68.65 2.02 -22.45
CA PRO A 5 67.48 1.47 -21.79
C PRO A 5 66.60 0.66 -22.76
N PRO A 6 65.80 -0.31 -22.27
CA PRO A 6 64.93 -1.11 -23.12
C PRO A 6 63.70 -0.32 -23.57
N LEU A 7 63.28 -0.62 -24.80
CA LEU A 7 62.15 -0.08 -25.52
C LEU A 7 60.82 -0.35 -24.77
N LEU A 8 60.14 0.73 -24.35
CA LEU A 8 58.74 0.68 -23.94
C LEU A 8 57.87 0.45 -25.18
N HIS A 9 57.22 -0.72 -25.25
CA HIS A 9 56.16 -0.97 -26.23
C HIS A 9 54.94 -0.10 -25.93
N SER A 10 54.70 0.88 -26.80
CA SER A 10 53.45 1.63 -26.88
C SER A 10 52.32 0.67 -27.30
N ARG A 11 51.42 0.34 -26.37
CA ARG A 11 50.13 -0.28 -26.71
C ARG A 11 49.18 0.80 -27.24
N PRO A 12 48.47 0.56 -28.36
CA PRO A 12 47.46 1.49 -28.84
C PRO A 12 46.23 1.46 -27.91
N LEU A 13 45.75 2.66 -27.57
CA LEU A 13 44.45 2.90 -26.94
C LEU A 13 43.35 2.34 -27.83
N LEU A 14 42.73 1.24 -27.41
CA LEU A 14 41.51 0.73 -28.00
C LEU A 14 40.38 1.69 -27.62
N ALA A 15 39.87 2.40 -28.62
CA ALA A 15 38.75 3.29 -28.52
C ALA A 15 37.52 2.56 -27.95
N VAL A 16 37.04 3.04 -26.81
CA VAL A 16 35.73 2.70 -26.25
C VAL A 16 34.67 3.26 -27.19
N ARG A 17 34.13 2.40 -28.06
CA ARG A 17 32.87 2.61 -28.77
C ARG A 17 32.14 1.27 -28.81
N GLY A 18 31.08 1.15 -28.02
CA GLY A 18 30.23 -0.03 -28.06
C GLY A 18 29.11 0.05 -27.03
N SER A 19 27.93 0.44 -27.53
CA SER A 19 26.59 0.25 -26.97
C SER A 19 26.28 0.81 -25.59
N ALA A 20 25.54 1.92 -25.57
CA ALA A 20 24.55 2.18 -24.53
C ALA A 20 23.60 0.97 -24.40
N PRO A 21 23.15 0.59 -23.19
CA PRO A 21 22.16 -0.46 -23.05
C PRO A 21 20.85 0.04 -23.67
N ALA A 22 20.41 -0.65 -24.72
CA ALA A 22 19.07 -0.50 -25.29
C ALA A 22 18.03 -0.98 -24.26
N HIS A 23 17.65 -0.11 -23.32
CA HIS A 23 16.45 -0.28 -22.50
C HIS A 23 15.21 0.03 -23.34
N ALA A 24 14.93 -0.81 -24.34
CA ALA A 24 13.63 -0.90 -25.02
C ALA A 24 13.60 -2.10 -25.98
N ALA A 25 14.13 -3.24 -25.56
CA ALA A 25 13.72 -4.51 -26.16
C ALA A 25 12.57 -5.03 -25.29
N VAL A 26 11.34 -4.83 -25.74
CA VAL A 26 10.19 -5.61 -25.29
C VAL A 26 10.58 -7.06 -25.51
N MET A 27 11.04 -7.71 -24.44
CA MET A 27 11.31 -9.14 -24.44
C MET A 27 9.95 -9.81 -24.60
N LEU A 28 9.61 -10.13 -25.85
CA LEU A 28 8.59 -11.12 -26.15
C LEU A 28 9.08 -12.42 -25.50
N SER A 29 8.50 -12.71 -24.35
CA SER A 29 8.79 -13.88 -23.53
C SER A 29 8.63 -15.16 -24.37
N PRO A 30 9.58 -16.12 -24.31
CA PRO A 30 9.54 -17.32 -25.13
C PRO A 30 8.36 -18.20 -24.70
N ALA A 31 7.42 -18.41 -25.64
CA ALA A 31 6.23 -19.24 -25.48
C ALA A 31 5.45 -18.97 -24.17
N ALA A 32 4.93 -17.74 -24.04
CA ALA A 32 4.01 -17.39 -22.98
C ALA A 32 2.90 -18.44 -22.91
N VAL A 33 2.78 -19.14 -21.77
CA VAL A 33 1.59 -19.93 -21.45
C VAL A 33 0.38 -19.04 -21.75
N PRO A 34 -0.58 -19.51 -22.57
CA PRO A 34 -1.74 -18.71 -22.93
C PRO A 34 -2.40 -18.12 -21.69
N PHE A 35 -2.87 -16.87 -21.81
CA PHE A 35 -3.64 -16.22 -20.76
C PHE A 35 -5.07 -16.79 -20.78
N ASP A 36 -5.20 -18.08 -20.49
CA ASP A 36 -6.47 -18.80 -20.59
C ASP A 36 -7.40 -18.30 -19.47
N ALA A 37 -8.41 -17.55 -19.88
CA ALA A 37 -9.50 -17.18 -19.00
C ALA A 37 -10.55 -18.29 -19.03
N PRO A 38 -10.97 -18.83 -17.87
CA PRO A 38 -12.01 -19.87 -17.84
C PRO A 38 -13.39 -19.34 -18.24
N THR A 39 -13.58 -18.02 -18.26
CA THR A 39 -14.85 -17.35 -18.56
C THR A 39 -14.60 -16.02 -19.27
N ASP A 40 -15.53 -15.57 -20.11
CA ASP A 40 -15.43 -14.27 -20.81
C ASP A 40 -16.13 -13.13 -20.08
N TRP A 41 -17.02 -13.42 -19.14
CA TRP A 41 -17.85 -12.41 -18.48
C TRP A 41 -17.12 -11.68 -17.34
N PHE A 42 -16.17 -12.33 -16.67
CA PHE A 42 -15.46 -11.76 -15.53
C PHE A 42 -14.27 -10.91 -16.00
N VAL A 43 -14.27 -9.62 -15.65
CA VAL A 43 -13.30 -8.61 -16.13
C VAL A 43 -12.80 -7.75 -14.97
N TYR A 44 -11.76 -6.95 -15.19
CA TYR A 44 -11.09 -6.15 -14.16
C TYR A 44 -12.04 -5.22 -13.40
N GLY A 45 -13.01 -4.62 -14.09
CA GLY A 45 -14.04 -3.80 -13.45
C GLY A 45 -14.88 -4.57 -12.41
N HIS A 46 -15.12 -5.87 -12.61
CA HIS A 46 -15.88 -6.68 -11.63
C HIS A 46 -15.12 -6.82 -10.30
N LEU A 47 -13.80 -6.96 -10.33
CA LEU A 47 -12.98 -6.99 -9.10
C LEU A 47 -13.17 -5.70 -8.29
N HIS A 48 -13.13 -4.56 -8.97
CA HIS A 48 -13.34 -3.25 -8.37
C HIS A 48 -14.75 -3.09 -7.80
N PHE A 49 -15.78 -3.57 -8.50
CA PHE A 49 -17.16 -3.55 -7.99
C PHE A 49 -17.34 -4.45 -6.75
N ILE A 50 -16.74 -5.65 -6.75
CA ILE A 50 -16.79 -6.56 -5.59
C ILE A 50 -16.10 -5.95 -4.37
N LEU A 51 -15.04 -5.16 -4.57
CA LEU A 51 -14.39 -4.41 -3.49
C LEU A 51 -15.21 -3.19 -3.05
N ALA A 52 -15.63 -2.36 -3.99
CA ALA A 52 -16.22 -1.06 -3.71
C ALA A 52 -17.66 -1.18 -3.18
N LEU A 53 -18.50 -2.02 -3.77
CA LEU A 53 -19.93 -2.04 -3.45
C LEU A 53 -20.21 -2.49 -2.00
N PRO A 54 -19.64 -3.60 -1.48
CA PRO A 54 -19.82 -3.96 -0.08
C PRO A 54 -19.25 -2.91 0.87
N THR A 55 -18.10 -2.31 0.53
CA THR A 55 -17.47 -1.25 1.33
C THR A 55 -18.39 -0.03 1.43
N LEU A 56 -18.90 0.48 0.31
CA LEU A 56 -19.84 1.60 0.27
C LEU A 56 -21.17 1.28 0.95
N THR A 57 -21.65 0.03 0.83
CA THR A 57 -22.86 -0.44 1.50
C THR A 57 -22.67 -0.47 3.01
N LEU A 58 -21.56 -1.05 3.49
CA LEU A 58 -21.23 -1.08 4.91
C LEU A 58 -21.07 0.33 5.47
N LEU A 59 -20.40 1.23 4.74
CA LEU A 59 -20.25 2.62 5.15
C LEU A 59 -21.58 3.36 5.22
N SER A 60 -22.44 3.23 4.21
CA SER A 60 -23.75 3.91 4.18
C SER A 60 -24.71 3.39 5.25
N LEU A 61 -24.66 2.08 5.53
CA LEU A 61 -25.54 1.43 6.50
C LEU A 61 -24.96 1.36 7.91
N SER A 62 -23.69 1.69 8.13
CA SER A 62 -22.99 1.57 9.42
C SER A 62 -23.68 2.42 10.49
N PRO A 63 -24.37 1.81 11.47
CA PRO A 63 -25.00 2.56 12.56
C PRO A 63 -23.99 3.37 13.40
N PRO A 64 -22.75 2.89 13.63
CA PRO A 64 -21.69 3.71 14.22
C PRO A 64 -21.42 4.99 13.42
N LEU A 65 -21.27 4.90 12.09
CA LEU A 65 -21.01 6.08 11.27
C LEU A 65 -22.22 7.03 11.24
N GLN A 66 -23.44 6.51 11.22
CA GLN A 66 -24.65 7.34 11.24
C GLN A 66 -24.79 8.12 12.56
N ARG A 67 -24.39 7.53 13.68
CA ARG A 67 -24.42 8.14 15.02
C ARG A 67 -23.17 8.93 15.39
N ALA A 68 -22.10 8.84 14.59
CA ALA A 68 -20.84 9.50 14.85
C ALA A 68 -20.96 11.04 14.84
N ALA A 69 -20.09 11.68 15.62
CA ALA A 69 -19.96 13.14 15.65
C ALA A 69 -19.54 13.68 14.26
N PRO A 70 -19.86 14.94 13.93
CA PRO A 70 -19.53 15.51 12.62
C PRO A 70 -18.06 15.35 12.22
N VAL A 71 -17.12 15.54 13.15
CA VAL A 71 -15.68 15.39 12.88
C VAL A 71 -15.26 13.94 12.63
N GLN A 72 -15.90 12.94 13.28
CA GLN A 72 -15.65 11.53 13.01
C GLN A 72 -16.16 11.14 11.62
N LYS A 73 -17.33 11.66 11.21
CA LYS A 73 -17.87 11.49 9.85
C LYS A 73 -16.93 12.11 8.82
N GLN A 74 -16.47 13.33 9.06
CA GLN A 74 -15.50 14.01 8.20
C GLN A 74 -14.18 13.22 8.13
N ALA A 75 -13.68 12.68 9.24
CA ALA A 75 -12.46 11.89 9.27
C ALA A 75 -12.63 10.58 8.48
N ALA A 76 -13.76 9.90 8.64
CA ALA A 76 -14.08 8.70 7.87
C ALA A 76 -14.19 9.01 6.37
N TYR A 77 -14.91 10.06 5.97
CA TYR A 77 -15.04 10.45 4.57
C TYR A 77 -13.73 10.92 3.95
N ALA A 78 -12.95 11.71 4.67
CA ALA A 78 -11.62 12.12 4.22
C ALA A 78 -10.68 10.92 4.10
N PHE A 79 -10.77 9.95 5.02
CA PHE A 79 -10.02 8.71 4.90
C PHE A 79 -10.46 7.90 3.68
N ILE A 80 -11.76 7.73 3.43
CA ILE A 80 -12.27 7.06 2.22
C ILE A 80 -11.77 7.78 0.96
N ALA A 81 -11.90 9.10 0.90
CA ALA A 81 -11.43 9.89 -0.24
C ALA A 81 -9.92 9.75 -0.42
N PHE A 82 -9.15 9.75 0.67
CA PHE A 82 -7.71 9.51 0.66
C PHE A 82 -7.38 8.10 0.15
N ILE A 83 -8.07 7.05 0.61
CA ILE A 83 -7.88 5.68 0.10
C ILE A 83 -8.21 5.61 -1.38
N VAL A 84 -9.28 6.27 -1.85
CA VAL A 84 -9.64 6.25 -3.27
C VAL A 84 -8.55 6.96 -4.10
N VAL A 85 -8.11 8.13 -3.66
CA VAL A 85 -7.07 8.89 -4.37
C VAL A 85 -5.72 8.17 -4.35
N VAL A 86 -5.27 7.72 -3.18
CA VAL A 86 -4.03 6.96 -3.05
C VAL A 86 -4.16 5.63 -3.74
N GLY A 87 -5.27 4.91 -3.57
CA GLY A 87 -5.57 3.66 -4.25
C GLY A 87 -5.40 3.83 -5.75
N VAL A 88 -6.07 4.80 -6.38
CA VAL A 88 -5.94 5.03 -7.83
C VAL A 88 -4.54 5.48 -8.25
N VAL A 89 -3.94 6.46 -7.55
CA VAL A 89 -2.64 7.03 -7.96
C VAL A 89 -1.48 6.07 -7.67
N GLN A 90 -1.49 5.46 -6.50
CA GLN A 90 -0.48 4.50 -6.09
C GLN A 90 -0.66 3.18 -6.83
N SER A 91 -1.88 2.64 -6.99
CA SER A 91 -2.09 1.44 -7.82
C SER A 91 -1.61 1.73 -9.23
N PHE A 92 -1.95 2.87 -9.82
CA PHE A 92 -1.44 3.23 -11.13
C PHE A 92 0.09 3.21 -11.20
N ILE A 93 0.80 3.90 -10.31
CA ILE A 93 2.28 3.93 -10.32
C ILE A 93 2.85 2.52 -10.07
N TRP A 94 2.30 1.82 -9.10
CA TRP A 94 2.71 0.49 -8.68
C TRP A 94 2.50 -0.53 -9.80
N ASP A 95 1.27 -0.64 -10.28
CA ASP A 95 0.82 -1.53 -11.35
C ASP A 95 1.51 -1.23 -12.67
N SER A 96 1.67 0.05 -13.03
CA SER A 96 2.48 0.48 -14.19
C SER A 96 3.90 -0.07 -14.09
N TYR A 97 4.53 0.15 -12.94
CA TYR A 97 5.94 -0.13 -12.75
C TYR A 97 6.18 -1.64 -12.68
N GLY A 98 5.39 -2.38 -11.91
CA GLY A 98 5.49 -3.83 -11.84
C GLY A 98 5.17 -4.51 -13.18
N ALA A 99 4.16 -4.04 -13.92
CA ALA A 99 3.89 -4.54 -15.27
C ALA A 99 5.02 -4.23 -16.25
N SER A 100 5.64 -3.04 -16.18
CA SER A 100 6.79 -2.69 -17.02
C SER A 100 8.03 -3.55 -16.76
N LEU A 101 8.13 -4.12 -15.55
CA LEU A 101 9.17 -5.07 -15.15
C LEU A 101 8.78 -6.53 -15.41
N GLY A 102 7.54 -6.80 -15.84
CA GLY A 102 7.00 -8.14 -16.02
C GLY A 102 6.69 -8.87 -14.72
N ILE A 103 6.63 -8.19 -13.57
CA ILE A 103 6.34 -8.80 -12.27
C ILE A 103 4.90 -9.32 -12.24
N TRP A 104 3.98 -8.60 -12.90
CA TRP A 104 2.63 -9.08 -13.19
C TRP A 104 2.22 -8.71 -14.61
N GLU A 105 1.32 -9.50 -15.17
CA GLU A 105 0.79 -9.34 -16.51
C GLU A 105 -0.73 -9.22 -16.44
N PHE A 106 -1.30 -8.24 -17.15
CA PHE A 106 -2.74 -8.09 -17.30
C PHE A 106 -3.23 -8.76 -18.58
N ASN A 107 -4.40 -9.40 -18.52
CA ASN A 107 -5.02 -9.98 -19.69
C ASN A 107 -5.71 -8.89 -20.53
N PRO A 108 -5.23 -8.61 -21.77
CA PRO A 108 -5.81 -7.56 -22.60
C PRO A 108 -7.28 -7.79 -22.95
N ALA A 109 -7.76 -9.04 -22.94
CA ALA A 109 -9.16 -9.35 -23.20
C ALA A 109 -10.09 -9.03 -22.01
N LYS A 110 -9.51 -8.85 -20.81
CA LYS A 110 -10.24 -8.65 -19.55
C LYS A 110 -9.99 -7.31 -18.89
N CYS A 111 -9.13 -6.50 -19.49
CA CYS A 111 -8.78 -5.16 -19.07
C CYS A 111 -9.10 -4.21 -20.22
N THR A 112 -9.66 -3.05 -19.90
CA THR A 112 -9.91 -2.02 -20.91
C THR A 112 -8.57 -1.34 -21.22
N LEU A 113 -7.68 -1.94 -22.02
CA LEU A 113 -6.34 -1.37 -22.25
C LEU A 113 -6.37 -0.15 -23.16
N ARG A 114 -5.62 0.90 -22.80
CA ARG A 114 -5.29 2.00 -23.73
C ARG A 114 -4.12 1.56 -24.61
N GLU A 115 -4.20 1.73 -25.93
CA GLU A 115 -3.16 1.28 -26.88
C GLU A 115 -1.74 1.84 -26.60
N SER A 116 -1.61 2.89 -25.76
CA SER A 116 -0.35 3.53 -25.42
C SER A 116 0.19 3.23 -24.02
N ILE A 117 -0.59 2.58 -23.14
CA ILE A 117 -0.17 2.23 -21.77
C ILE A 117 -0.77 0.84 -21.46
N PRO A 118 0.03 -0.18 -21.13
CA PRO A 118 -0.44 -1.55 -20.87
C PRO A 118 -1.14 -1.65 -19.50
N LEU A 119 -2.10 -0.74 -19.24
CA LEU A 119 -2.89 -0.70 -18.02
C LEU A 119 -4.38 -0.56 -18.35
N PRO A 120 -5.25 -1.10 -17.48
CA PRO A 120 -6.68 -0.87 -17.57
C PRO A 120 -6.97 0.65 -17.50
N VAL A 121 -7.82 1.16 -18.39
CA VAL A 121 -8.27 2.57 -18.46
C VAL A 121 -8.91 3.02 -17.14
N GLU A 122 -9.44 2.07 -16.37
CA GLU A 122 -9.99 2.24 -15.03
C GLU A 122 -8.99 2.85 -14.04
N GLU A 123 -7.69 2.79 -14.32
CA GLU A 123 -6.61 3.28 -13.45
C GLU A 123 -5.94 4.57 -13.95
N ALA A 124 -6.37 5.16 -15.07
CA ALA A 124 -5.67 6.30 -15.66
C ALA A 124 -6.05 7.65 -15.03
N PRO A 125 -5.17 8.33 -14.25
CA PRO A 125 -5.39 9.71 -13.87
C PRO A 125 -5.06 10.68 -15.03
N PRO A 126 -5.59 11.92 -15.01
CA PRO A 126 -5.13 12.99 -15.89
C PRO A 126 -3.63 13.28 -15.63
N ALA A 127 -2.83 13.27 -16.70
CA ALA A 127 -1.38 13.30 -16.66
C ALA A 127 -0.82 14.60 -16.06
N THR A 128 -0.14 14.50 -14.91
CA THR A 128 1.11 15.20 -14.52
C THR A 128 1.37 15.00 -13.02
N LEU A 129 2.37 14.19 -12.65
CA LEU A 129 2.89 14.16 -11.27
C LEU A 129 4.42 14.21 -11.31
N ALA A 130 4.98 15.20 -10.61
CA ALA A 130 6.42 15.37 -10.43
C ALA A 130 6.95 14.44 -9.31
N PRO A 131 8.22 14.01 -9.36
CA PRO A 131 8.77 13.10 -8.35
C PRO A 131 8.90 13.80 -6.98
N PRO A 132 8.57 13.12 -5.86
CA PRO A 132 8.71 13.68 -4.52
C PRO A 132 10.20 13.85 -4.14
N ARG A 133 10.49 14.91 -3.37
CA ARG A 133 11.84 15.19 -2.85
C ARG A 133 12.18 14.27 -1.68
N CYS A 134 13.42 13.77 -1.69
CA CYS A 134 13.99 12.73 -0.84
C CYS A 134 13.81 12.97 0.67
N GLY A 135 12.89 12.24 1.30
CA GLY A 135 12.85 12.01 2.74
C GLY A 135 13.87 10.94 3.16
N ARG A 136 14.09 10.79 4.47
CA ARG A 136 14.96 9.72 5.01
C ARG A 136 14.48 8.35 4.49
N VAL A 137 15.35 7.68 3.74
CA VAL A 137 15.09 6.35 3.19
C VAL A 137 15.24 5.32 4.32
N SER A 138 14.22 4.49 4.55
CA SER A 138 14.33 3.43 5.55
C SER A 138 15.32 2.34 5.08
N PRO A 139 15.99 1.61 5.98
CA PRO A 139 16.86 0.49 5.59
C PRO A 139 16.15 -0.55 4.73
N ALA A 140 14.87 -0.82 5.01
CA ALA A 140 14.03 -1.71 4.21
C ALA A 140 13.75 -1.15 2.81
N SER A 141 13.54 0.16 2.67
CA SER A 141 13.38 0.80 1.36
C SER A 141 14.67 0.74 0.55
N ALA A 142 15.81 0.98 1.19
CA ALA A 142 17.13 0.91 0.55
C ALA A 142 17.45 -0.54 0.12
N ALA A 143 17.19 -1.52 0.98
CA ALA A 143 17.32 -2.94 0.66
C ALA A 143 16.36 -3.34 -0.47
N GLY A 144 15.12 -2.83 -0.46
CA GLY A 144 14.15 -3.06 -1.52
C GLY A 144 14.59 -2.50 -2.87
N GLY A 145 15.10 -1.26 -2.89
CA GLY A 145 15.69 -0.66 -4.08
C GLY A 145 16.92 -1.42 -4.59
N TRP A 146 17.78 -1.89 -3.68
CA TRP A 146 18.92 -2.75 -4.04
C TRP A 146 18.45 -4.08 -4.65
N ALA A 147 17.51 -4.76 -4.01
CA ALA A 147 16.96 -6.03 -4.47
C ALA A 147 16.33 -5.89 -5.86
N LEU A 148 15.54 -4.84 -6.05
CA LEU A 148 14.90 -4.53 -7.33
C LEU A 148 15.91 -4.21 -8.45
N ALA A 149 16.97 -3.46 -8.13
CA ALA A 149 17.92 -3.01 -9.14
C ALA A 149 19.03 -4.04 -9.47
N LEU A 150 19.43 -4.86 -8.49
CA LEU A 150 20.67 -5.63 -8.56
C LEU A 150 20.49 -7.13 -8.30
N SER A 151 19.31 -7.58 -7.82
CA SER A 151 19.09 -9.01 -7.60
C SER A 151 19.10 -9.76 -8.94
N PRO A 152 19.84 -10.88 -9.05
CA PRO A 152 19.73 -11.79 -10.18
C PRO A 152 18.46 -12.66 -10.10
N ASP A 153 17.83 -12.77 -8.92
CA ASP A 153 16.62 -13.54 -8.68
C ASP A 153 15.38 -12.64 -8.81
N ASP A 154 14.48 -13.01 -9.73
CA ASP A 154 13.26 -12.27 -10.03
C ASP A 154 12.24 -12.33 -8.88
N SER A 155 12.18 -13.41 -8.10
CA SER A 155 11.31 -13.49 -6.92
C SER A 155 11.71 -12.45 -5.86
N VAL A 156 13.02 -12.21 -5.71
CA VAL A 156 13.56 -11.20 -4.81
C VAL A 156 13.26 -9.77 -5.30
N LYS A 157 13.15 -9.55 -6.61
CA LYS A 157 12.74 -8.25 -7.17
C LYS A 157 11.29 -7.90 -6.81
N CYS A 158 10.40 -8.89 -6.81
CA CYS A 158 9.01 -8.72 -6.38
C CYS A 158 8.93 -8.24 -4.92
N LEU A 159 9.63 -8.94 -4.01
CA LEU A 159 9.74 -8.52 -2.60
C LEU A 159 10.44 -7.17 -2.44
N GLY A 160 11.46 -6.90 -3.26
CA GLY A 160 12.18 -5.64 -3.29
C GLY A 160 11.29 -4.45 -3.66
N LEU A 161 10.38 -4.65 -4.63
CA LEU A 161 9.39 -3.66 -5.02
C LEU A 161 8.42 -3.36 -3.85
N VAL A 162 7.89 -4.40 -3.19
CA VAL A 162 7.01 -4.25 -2.00
C VAL A 162 7.72 -3.47 -0.90
N ALA A 163 8.95 -3.87 -0.57
CA ALA A 163 9.74 -3.21 0.45
C ALA A 163 10.02 -1.74 0.09
N LEU A 164 10.38 -1.45 -1.16
CA LEU A 164 10.65 -0.09 -1.63
C LEU A 164 9.42 0.82 -1.48
N ALA A 165 8.24 0.35 -1.91
CA ALA A 165 7.04 1.16 -1.91
C ALA A 165 6.41 1.33 -0.52
N PHE A 166 6.33 0.27 0.28
CA PHE A 166 5.50 0.28 1.49
C PHE A 166 6.29 0.48 2.79
N SER A 167 7.59 0.20 2.83
CA SER A 167 8.37 0.43 4.06
C SER A 167 8.39 1.89 4.55
N PRO A 168 8.38 2.94 3.70
CA PRO A 168 8.22 4.31 4.19
C PRO A 168 6.88 4.54 4.87
N VAL A 169 5.80 3.96 4.32
CA VAL A 169 4.45 4.08 4.90
C VAL A 169 4.40 3.37 6.25
N TRP A 170 4.92 2.16 6.33
CA TRP A 170 5.02 1.42 7.59
C TRP A 170 5.88 2.13 8.63
N LEU A 171 7.01 2.73 8.21
CA LEU A 171 7.83 3.52 9.11
C LEU A 171 7.04 4.71 9.68
N VAL A 172 6.23 5.38 8.85
CA VAL A 172 5.34 6.46 9.30
C VAL A 172 4.30 5.92 10.28
N ILE A 173 3.59 4.83 9.95
CA ILE A 173 2.60 4.22 10.83
C ILE A 173 3.21 3.83 12.18
N TRP A 174 4.40 3.23 12.22
CA TRP A 174 5.02 2.81 13.48
C TRP A 174 5.66 3.98 14.25
N SER A 175 6.22 4.97 13.57
CA SER A 175 6.84 6.14 14.24
C SER A 175 5.82 7.14 14.77
N ILE A 176 4.69 7.31 14.07
CA ILE A 176 3.65 8.28 14.40
C ILE A 176 2.47 7.61 15.09
N GLY A 177 2.05 6.46 14.56
CA GLY A 177 0.80 5.80 14.89
C GLY A 177 0.92 4.69 15.92
N SER A 178 2.11 4.20 16.30
CA SER A 178 2.26 3.02 17.16
C SER A 178 1.49 3.13 18.48
N SER A 179 1.48 4.30 19.12
CA SER A 179 0.70 4.52 20.35
C SER A 179 -0.80 4.35 20.13
N PHE A 180 -1.33 4.81 19.00
CA PHE A 180 -2.73 4.64 18.62
C PHE A 180 -3.01 3.18 18.24
N VAL A 181 -2.10 2.58 17.47
CA VAL A 181 -2.19 1.17 17.05
C VAL A 181 -2.28 0.24 18.25
N LEU A 182 -1.42 0.44 19.25
CA LEU A 182 -1.38 -0.41 20.44
C LEU A 182 -2.60 -0.19 21.35
N ARG A 183 -3.07 1.06 21.52
CA ARG A 183 -4.26 1.35 22.36
C ARG A 183 -5.57 0.85 21.75
N HIS A 184 -5.62 0.74 20.43
CA HIS A 184 -6.81 0.30 19.69
C HIS A 184 -6.59 -1.04 19.00
N ALA A 185 -5.68 -1.87 19.53
CA ALA A 185 -5.15 -3.05 18.84
C ALA A 185 -6.22 -4.00 18.32
N ASP A 186 -7.30 -4.25 19.07
CA ASP A 186 -8.37 -5.16 18.62
C ASP A 186 -9.13 -4.60 17.40
N ARG A 187 -9.64 -3.37 17.51
CA ARG A 187 -10.34 -2.67 16.40
C ARG A 187 -9.46 -2.55 15.17
N ILE A 188 -8.18 -2.25 15.39
CA ILE A 188 -7.20 -2.08 14.32
C ILE A 188 -6.83 -3.43 13.70
N THR A 189 -6.71 -4.49 14.50
CA THR A 189 -6.46 -5.85 14.01
C THR A 189 -7.60 -6.32 13.12
N TRP A 190 -8.85 -6.13 13.53
CA TRP A 190 -10.01 -6.47 12.69
C TRP A 190 -10.15 -5.56 11.47
N GLY A 191 -9.87 -4.27 11.65
CA GLY A 191 -9.82 -3.28 10.57
C GLY A 191 -8.71 -3.53 9.55
N TRP A 192 -7.68 -4.30 9.89
CA TRP A 192 -6.59 -4.70 8.98
C TRP A 192 -6.87 -6.06 8.39
N PHE A 193 -7.07 -7.06 9.25
CA PHE A 193 -7.08 -8.46 8.88
C PHE A 193 -8.24 -8.79 7.94
N ALA A 194 -9.46 -8.35 8.26
CA ALA A 194 -10.61 -8.68 7.42
C ALA A 194 -10.49 -8.06 6.01
N PRO A 195 -10.23 -6.74 5.86
CA PRO A 195 -9.98 -6.17 4.53
C PRO A 195 -8.79 -6.80 3.81
N GLY A 196 -7.69 -7.08 4.52
CA GLY A 196 -6.52 -7.76 3.96
C GLY A 196 -6.86 -9.11 3.36
N VAL A 197 -7.50 -9.98 4.14
CA VAL A 197 -7.97 -11.30 3.67
C VAL A 197 -8.92 -11.15 2.49
N THR A 198 -9.88 -10.22 2.56
CA THR A 198 -10.81 -9.96 1.44
C THR A 198 -10.06 -9.55 0.18
N THR A 199 -9.08 -8.65 0.26
CA THR A 199 -8.27 -8.24 -0.91
C THR A 199 -7.50 -9.42 -1.49
N VAL A 200 -6.84 -10.24 -0.65
CA VAL A 200 -6.13 -11.44 -1.11
C VAL A 200 -7.06 -12.45 -1.79
N LEU A 201 -8.27 -12.64 -1.27
CA LEU A 201 -9.24 -13.58 -1.86
C LEU A 201 -9.77 -13.08 -3.22
N ILE A 202 -10.08 -11.79 -3.33
CA ILE A 202 -10.52 -11.17 -4.58
C ILE A 202 -9.39 -11.21 -5.60
N ASP A 203 -8.17 -11.04 -5.14
CA ASP A 203 -6.98 -11.14 -5.97
C ASP A 203 -6.77 -12.56 -6.52
N CYS A 204 -6.86 -13.57 -5.66
CA CYS A 204 -6.85 -14.97 -6.06
C CYS A 204 -7.97 -15.29 -7.07
N LEU A 205 -9.17 -14.70 -6.88
CA LEU A 205 -10.28 -14.81 -7.84
C LEU A 205 -9.90 -14.16 -9.18
N GLY A 206 -9.30 -12.97 -9.17
CA GLY A 206 -8.81 -12.30 -10.37
C GLY A 206 -7.83 -13.16 -11.17
N GLN A 207 -6.88 -13.81 -10.48
CA GLN A 207 -5.93 -14.72 -11.11
C GLN A 207 -6.60 -16.00 -11.63
N GLN A 208 -7.50 -16.59 -10.84
CA GLN A 208 -8.27 -17.76 -11.26
C GLN A 208 -9.11 -17.46 -12.51
N GLN A 209 -9.66 -16.26 -12.61
CA GLN A 209 -10.42 -15.81 -13.77
C GLN A 209 -9.52 -15.34 -14.91
N GLY A 210 -8.20 -15.39 -14.77
CA GLY A 210 -7.27 -14.97 -15.80
C GLY A 210 -7.37 -13.48 -16.13
N VAL A 211 -7.72 -12.63 -15.15
CA VAL A 211 -7.76 -11.17 -15.33
C VAL A 211 -6.35 -10.60 -15.37
N TRP A 212 -5.50 -11.09 -14.48
CA TRP A 212 -4.09 -10.74 -14.40
C TRP A 212 -3.34 -11.90 -13.68
N ARG A 213 -2.00 -11.95 -13.75
CA ARG A 213 -1.21 -13.05 -13.19
C ARG A 213 0.20 -12.61 -12.80
N PHE A 214 0.81 -13.34 -11.87
CA PHE A 214 2.26 -13.30 -11.64
C PHE A 214 2.97 -14.37 -12.48
N PRO A 215 3.95 -14.01 -13.33
CA PRO A 215 4.75 -15.02 -14.00
C PRO A 215 5.52 -15.89 -12.98
N PRO A 216 5.65 -17.21 -13.23
CA PRO A 216 6.28 -18.12 -12.27
C PRO A 216 7.69 -17.72 -11.82
N ALA A 217 8.45 -17.01 -12.65
CA ALA A 217 9.80 -16.53 -12.33
C ALA A 217 9.83 -15.54 -11.15
N PHE A 218 8.75 -14.79 -10.93
CA PHE A 218 8.63 -13.81 -9.84
C PHE A 218 8.03 -14.39 -8.55
N LEU A 219 7.73 -15.70 -8.53
CA LEU A 219 7.14 -16.38 -7.39
C LEU A 219 8.20 -17.22 -6.68
N SER A 220 8.26 -17.14 -5.36
CA SER A 220 9.12 -17.95 -4.50
C SER A 220 8.80 -19.45 -4.54
N GLY A 221 7.64 -19.83 -5.10
CA GLY A 221 7.12 -21.19 -5.08
C GLY A 221 6.49 -21.60 -3.75
N ILE A 222 6.58 -20.76 -2.71
CA ILE A 222 6.00 -21.02 -1.39
C ILE A 222 4.50 -20.71 -1.43
N GLY A 223 3.66 -21.71 -1.16
CA GLY A 223 2.20 -21.54 -1.07
C GLY A 223 1.42 -22.68 -1.73
N SER A 224 0.09 -22.54 -1.81
CA SER A 224 -0.81 -23.56 -2.34
C SER A 224 -1.83 -22.94 -3.30
N GLY A 225 -2.04 -23.55 -4.46
CA GLY A 225 -2.92 -23.02 -5.50
C GLY A 225 -2.52 -21.59 -5.91
N TYR A 226 -3.51 -20.68 -5.93
CA TYR A 226 -3.35 -19.25 -6.21
C TYR A 226 -2.86 -18.43 -5.01
N LEU A 227 -2.87 -19.00 -3.81
CA LEU A 227 -2.35 -18.34 -2.61
C LEU A 227 -0.85 -18.62 -2.48
N LYS A 228 -0.04 -17.78 -3.14
CA LYS A 228 1.42 -17.78 -2.99
C LYS A 228 1.85 -16.75 -1.96
N LEU A 229 2.98 -16.99 -1.30
CA LEU A 229 3.54 -16.10 -0.29
C LEU A 229 3.77 -14.69 -0.87
N ASP A 230 4.32 -14.59 -2.08
CA ASP A 230 4.64 -13.32 -2.73
C ASP A 230 3.37 -12.50 -2.99
N ILE A 231 2.33 -13.17 -3.47
CA ILE A 231 0.99 -12.61 -3.70
C ILE A 231 0.41 -12.11 -2.37
N PHE A 232 0.38 -12.98 -1.36
CA PHE A 232 -0.08 -12.62 -0.03
C PHE A 232 0.66 -11.40 0.52
N LEU A 233 1.98 -11.32 0.38
CA LEU A 233 2.78 -10.18 0.84
C LEU A 233 2.45 -8.91 0.07
N VAL A 234 2.36 -8.95 -1.27
CA VAL A 234 2.01 -7.78 -2.09
C VAL A 234 0.68 -7.18 -1.62
N TYR A 235 -0.36 -7.99 -1.46
CA TYR A 235 -1.69 -7.48 -1.12
C TYR A 235 -1.88 -7.20 0.36
N MET A 236 -1.36 -8.04 1.26
CA MET A 236 -1.52 -7.79 2.70
C MET A 236 -0.72 -6.58 3.15
N VAL A 237 0.54 -6.45 2.71
CA VAL A 237 1.40 -5.34 3.14
C VAL A 237 0.85 -4.01 2.64
N SER A 238 0.33 -3.97 1.40
CA SER A 238 -0.28 -2.78 0.82
C SER A 238 -1.62 -2.45 1.49
N THR A 239 -2.53 -3.42 1.62
CA THR A 239 -3.83 -3.22 2.27
C THR A 239 -3.67 -2.81 3.74
N PHE A 240 -2.72 -3.39 4.47
CA PHE A 240 -2.45 -3.01 5.86
C PHE A 240 -1.84 -1.63 5.98
N ALA A 241 -0.97 -1.21 5.05
CA ALA A 241 -0.43 0.14 5.05
C ALA A 241 -1.55 1.19 4.86
N VAL A 242 -2.50 0.90 3.96
CA VAL A 242 -3.64 1.79 3.69
C VAL A 242 -4.62 1.81 4.87
N THR A 243 -5.07 0.65 5.33
CA THR A 243 -6.03 0.53 6.44
C THR A 243 -5.44 0.98 7.78
N GLY A 244 -4.14 0.76 8.00
CA GLY A 244 -3.36 1.27 9.13
C GLY A 244 -3.33 2.77 9.21
N THR A 245 -3.17 3.45 8.09
CA THR A 245 -3.19 4.91 8.06
C THR A 245 -4.55 5.46 8.52
N GLY A 246 -5.66 4.88 8.06
CA GLY A 246 -6.99 5.32 8.49
C GLY A 246 -7.33 4.99 9.92
N ALA A 247 -6.94 3.80 10.38
CA ALA A 247 -7.07 3.39 11.76
C ALA A 247 -6.44 4.42 12.71
N VAL A 248 -5.23 4.90 12.39
CA VAL A 248 -4.55 5.95 13.17
C VAL A 248 -5.33 7.26 13.16
N ILE A 249 -5.84 7.68 12.00
CA ILE A 249 -6.62 8.94 11.87
C ILE A 249 -7.92 8.86 12.69
N LEU A 250 -8.65 7.75 12.59
CA LEU A 250 -9.91 7.55 13.32
C LEU A 250 -9.67 7.48 14.83
N ALA A 251 -8.68 6.69 15.27
CA ALA A 251 -8.29 6.60 16.67
C ALA A 251 -7.88 7.96 17.24
N ALA A 252 -7.13 8.75 16.47
CA ALA A 252 -6.74 10.10 16.89
C ALA A 252 -7.92 11.06 16.99
N ALA A 253 -8.89 10.97 16.08
CA ALA A 253 -10.11 11.76 16.13
C ALA A 253 -10.96 11.40 17.38
N GLU A 254 -11.09 10.12 17.70
CA GLU A 254 -11.78 9.63 18.90
C GLU A 254 -11.09 10.11 20.18
N GLU A 255 -9.77 9.95 20.28
CA GLU A 255 -9.02 10.40 21.46
C GLU A 255 -9.11 11.92 21.67
N LEU A 256 -9.00 12.71 20.59
CA LEU A 256 -9.12 14.17 20.67
C LEU A 256 -10.50 14.60 21.15
N LEU A 257 -11.56 13.98 20.60
CA LEU A 257 -12.94 14.24 21.01
C LEU A 257 -13.15 14.00 22.50
N ALA A 258 -12.73 12.83 22.98
CA ALA A 258 -12.91 12.47 24.37
C ALA A 258 -12.09 13.35 25.31
N ARG A 259 -10.85 13.69 24.93
CA ARG A 259 -10.01 14.61 25.70
C ARG A 259 -10.67 15.98 25.84
N ARG A 260 -11.20 16.53 24.75
CA ARG A 260 -11.92 17.82 24.81
C ARG A 260 -13.18 17.73 25.64
N SER A 261 -13.95 16.65 25.51
CA SER A 261 -15.11 16.40 26.35
C SER A 261 -14.76 16.38 27.84
N ALA A 262 -13.67 15.71 28.22
CA ALA A 262 -13.19 15.64 29.61
C ALA A 262 -12.75 17.01 30.16
N LEU A 263 -12.27 17.90 29.28
CA LEU A 263 -11.85 19.26 29.64
C LEU A 263 -12.98 20.30 29.53
N GLY A 264 -14.18 19.90 29.09
CA GLY A 264 -15.28 20.84 28.81
C GLY A 264 -15.01 21.75 27.61
N GLU A 265 -14.09 21.36 26.72
CA GLU A 265 -13.75 22.09 25.50
C GLU A 265 -14.71 21.73 24.36
N PRO A 266 -14.94 22.65 23.39
CA PRO A 266 -15.76 22.35 22.23
C PRO A 266 -15.12 21.25 21.35
N PRO A 267 -15.93 20.39 20.69
CA PRO A 267 -15.40 19.35 19.81
C PRO A 267 -14.54 19.95 18.68
N PRO A 268 -13.56 19.21 18.14
CA PRO A 268 -12.75 19.70 17.02
C PRO A 268 -13.63 20.01 15.81
N GLU A 269 -13.41 21.17 15.21
CA GLU A 269 -14.21 21.68 14.10
C GLU A 269 -13.67 21.20 12.75
N SER A 270 -12.40 20.76 12.72
CA SER A 270 -11.71 20.42 11.49
C SER A 270 -10.73 19.24 11.61
N LEU A 271 -10.41 18.62 10.47
CA LEU A 271 -9.36 17.61 10.37
C LEU A 271 -7.96 18.16 10.59
N LEU A 272 -7.76 19.47 10.43
CA LEU A 272 -6.48 20.11 10.74
C LEU A 272 -6.16 20.03 12.23
N GLU A 273 -7.17 20.07 13.10
CA GLU A 273 -6.99 19.88 14.54
C GLU A 273 -6.62 18.43 14.86
N VAL A 274 -7.24 17.46 14.19
CA VAL A 274 -6.87 16.03 14.32
C VAL A 274 -5.44 15.81 13.84
N ALA A 275 -5.06 16.36 12.68
CA ALA A 275 -3.69 16.27 12.17
C ALA A 275 -2.67 16.93 13.10
N SER A 276 -3.02 18.10 13.66
CA SER A 276 -2.20 18.80 14.64
C SER A 276 -2.05 17.98 15.92
N TYR A 277 -3.12 17.33 16.38
CA TYR A 277 -3.10 16.43 17.53
C TYR A 277 -2.19 15.23 17.30
N ILE A 278 -2.32 14.54 16.16
CA ILE A 278 -1.42 13.44 15.75
C ILE A 278 0.03 13.93 15.80
N TRP A 279 0.32 15.05 15.12
CA TRP A 279 1.67 15.57 15.02
C TRP A 279 2.26 16.00 16.38
N SER A 280 1.45 16.60 17.25
CA SER A 280 1.86 16.98 18.60
C SER A 280 2.15 15.76 19.47
N SER A 281 1.33 14.71 19.37
CA SER A 281 1.50 13.45 20.09
C SER A 281 2.81 12.75 19.70
N CYS A 282 3.21 12.84 18.44
CA CYS A 282 4.48 12.28 17.97
C CYS A 282 5.71 13.01 18.52
N ARG A 283 5.63 14.34 18.67
CA ARG A 283 6.75 15.14 19.19
C ARG A 283 6.90 15.04 20.70
N ALA A 284 5.81 14.76 21.41
CA ALA A 284 5.84 14.76 22.86
C ALA A 284 6.80 13.70 23.43
N SER A 285 7.07 12.58 22.72
CA SER A 285 7.92 11.45 23.16
C SER A 285 7.60 10.86 24.54
N SER A 286 6.74 11.48 25.33
CA SER A 286 6.05 10.90 26.47
C SER A 286 4.94 10.02 25.92
N LEU A 287 5.31 8.78 25.60
CA LEU A 287 4.40 7.64 25.71
C LEU A 287 3.97 7.54 27.19
N SER A 288 3.16 8.48 27.67
CA SER A 288 2.21 8.11 28.70
C SER A 288 1.20 7.24 27.96
N VAL A 289 1.50 5.93 27.89
CA VAL A 289 0.43 4.95 27.83
C VAL A 289 -0.44 5.34 29.03
N GLY A 290 -1.54 6.05 28.78
CA GLY A 290 -2.53 6.32 29.82
C GLY A 290 -2.71 4.99 30.53
N GLY A 291 -2.44 4.96 31.83
CA GLY A 291 -2.29 3.69 32.55
C GLY A 291 -3.45 2.79 32.20
N GLU A 292 -3.25 1.48 32.09
CA GLU A 292 -4.26 0.52 31.59
C GLU A 292 -5.68 0.74 32.18
N ALA A 293 -5.78 1.34 33.38
CA ALA A 293 -7.00 1.85 33.98
C ALA A 293 -7.80 2.87 33.12
N GLU A 294 -7.18 3.81 32.40
CA GLU A 294 -7.87 4.76 31.52
C GLU A 294 -8.32 4.11 30.20
N ALA A 295 -7.51 3.21 29.63
CA ALA A 295 -7.88 2.47 28.43
C ALA A 295 -9.05 1.51 28.67
N LEU A 296 -9.09 0.86 29.85
CA LEU A 296 -10.20 0.00 30.26
C LEU A 296 -11.43 0.78 30.76
N SER A 297 -11.29 2.07 31.10
CA SER A 297 -12.43 2.89 31.52
C SER A 297 -13.42 3.20 30.39
N TYR A 298 -13.00 3.07 29.12
CA TYR A 298 -13.85 3.29 27.96
C TYR A 298 -14.97 2.26 27.79
N GLU A 299 -14.73 1.00 28.18
CA GLU A 299 -15.79 -0.02 28.15
C GLU A 299 -16.84 0.21 29.25
N GLY A 300 -16.48 0.92 30.32
CA GLY A 300 -17.38 1.25 31.43
C GLY A 300 -18.38 2.37 31.12
N SER A 301 -18.01 3.36 30.31
CA SER A 301 -18.87 4.54 30.11
C SER A 301 -20.04 4.31 29.16
N GLU A 302 -19.88 3.47 28.13
CA GLU A 302 -20.99 3.15 27.21
C GLU A 302 -22.05 2.26 27.88
N VAL A 303 -21.62 1.33 28.74
CA VAL A 303 -22.53 0.48 29.53
C VAL A 303 -23.25 1.28 30.62
N ALA A 304 -22.54 2.21 31.28
CA ALA A 304 -23.15 3.08 32.30
C ALA A 304 -24.13 4.10 31.71
N ALA A 305 -23.83 4.67 30.53
CA ALA A 305 -24.74 5.59 29.85
C ALA A 305 -26.01 4.87 29.33
N ALA A 306 -25.87 3.64 28.85
CA ALA A 306 -27.02 2.82 28.46
C ALA A 306 -27.90 2.44 29.67
N ALA A 307 -27.28 2.07 30.80
CA ALA A 307 -27.99 1.71 32.03
C ALA A 307 -28.69 2.90 32.71
N ALA A 308 -28.24 4.14 32.50
CA ALA A 308 -28.86 5.34 33.06
C ALA A 308 -30.04 5.88 32.23
N SER A 309 -30.35 5.26 31.09
CA SER A 309 -31.38 5.70 30.14
C SER A 309 -32.57 4.75 29.99
N GLY A 310 -32.64 3.70 30.81
CA GLY A 310 -33.79 2.80 30.98
C GLY A 310 -34.40 2.93 32.36
#